data_AF-A0A3M2BKR5-F1
#
_entry.id   AF-A0A3M2BKR5-F1
#
_cell.length_a   1.000
_cell.length_b   1.000
_cell.length_c   1.000
_cell.angle_alpha   90.00
_cell.angle_beta   90.00
_cell.angle_gamma   90.00
#
_symmetry.space_group_name_H-M   'P 1'
#
loop_
_entity.id
_entity.type
_entity.pdbx_description
1 polymer ?
#
loop_
_entity_poly.entity_id
_entity_poly.type
_entity_poly.pdbx_seq_one_letter_code
_entity_poly.pdbx_strand_id
1 'polypeptide(L)'
;MKPLLVVDSPKRWPLHIPGAELVSAYDYLSDPAYAQGPGRKVFNLCRSLRYQSSGYYVSLLAEARRHRPLPSVSAIQGFKLAPVIRAASDELADLIQQSLKRIKADKFELSVYFGHNVAAGHDRLALGVFNAFPAPLLRARFERDGSWRLTSVRAIGLGEVPESHYPFVVEKAEQYLKRRPRRGRSSPPSKYDLAVLHDPDSALPPSNAGALRKFIAAGESLGIRCELIERDGYGRLAEFDGLFIRATTAVNHYTYRFARRAAAEGLVVIDDPQSIVRCTNKVYLAETLSRQRIPIPKTVIVSKENATQAIRSIGLPCVIKQPDSSFSAGVTRMDSEAQIAEMLPPLFEQSELLIAQEFVPTDFDWRVGVLAGRALWVCRYGMAPGHWQIYSRDEQGVHEGDSTTMSVDEAPKDVIKLAVRAANQMGDGLYGVDLKVVHNRAVVIEVNDNPNIDAGVEDSVLGSWLYEAIMQHFLRKFEEKRL
;
A
#
# COMPACT_ATOMS: atom_id res chain seq x y z
N MET A 1 -2.97 -25.90 5.27
CA MET A 1 -1.83 -26.83 5.13
C MET A 1 -0.69 -26.33 6.00
N LYS A 2 0.12 -27.23 6.58
CA LYS A 2 1.31 -26.81 7.33
C LYS A 2 2.33 -26.17 6.38
N PRO A 3 2.98 -25.07 6.76
CA PRO A 3 4.12 -24.54 6.02
C PRO A 3 5.24 -25.57 5.90
N LEU A 4 5.99 -25.51 4.80
CA LEU A 4 7.15 -26.36 4.57
C LEU A 4 8.44 -25.66 4.98
N LEU A 5 9.30 -26.34 5.72
CA LEU A 5 10.71 -25.98 5.86
C LEU A 5 11.50 -26.88 4.95
N VAL A 6 12.02 -26.32 3.86
CA VAL A 6 12.79 -27.07 2.87
C VAL A 6 14.27 -26.87 3.13
N VAL A 7 14.97 -27.96 3.41
CA VAL A 7 16.39 -27.99 3.78
C VAL A 7 17.15 -29.01 2.94
N ASP A 8 18.48 -28.89 2.81
CA ASP A 8 19.24 -29.88 2.03
C ASP A 8 19.20 -31.29 2.63
N SER A 9 19.23 -31.41 3.97
CA SER A 9 19.26 -32.70 4.68
C SER A 9 18.52 -32.60 6.02
N PRO A 10 17.26 -33.08 6.09
CA PRO A 10 16.47 -33.07 7.33
C PRO A 10 17.16 -33.78 8.51
N LYS A 11 17.91 -34.86 8.25
CA LYS A 11 18.64 -35.62 9.28
C LYS A 11 19.72 -34.79 9.99
N ARG A 12 20.25 -33.75 9.34
CA ARG A 12 21.29 -32.86 9.88
C ARG A 12 20.74 -31.52 10.36
N TRP A 13 19.41 -31.37 10.39
CA TRP A 13 18.76 -30.15 10.81
C TRP A 13 18.51 -30.19 12.33
N PRO A 14 19.17 -29.33 13.12
CA PRO A 14 19.12 -29.39 14.58
C PRO A 14 17.90 -28.68 15.19
N LEU A 15 17.11 -27.94 14.40
CA LEU A 15 16.01 -27.12 14.93
C LEU A 15 14.66 -27.81 14.79
N HIS A 16 13.93 -27.90 15.90
CA HIS A 16 12.50 -28.20 15.85
C HIS A 16 11.72 -26.88 15.79
N ILE A 17 10.95 -26.66 14.73
CA ILE A 17 10.12 -25.47 14.57
C ILE A 17 8.64 -25.93 14.55
N PRO A 18 7.92 -25.76 15.66
CA PRO A 18 6.52 -26.15 15.80
C PRO A 18 5.62 -25.56 14.70
N GLY A 19 4.61 -26.34 14.29
CA GLY A 19 3.58 -25.89 13.34
C GLY A 19 3.98 -25.99 11.87
N ALA A 20 5.19 -26.43 11.56
CA ALA A 20 5.66 -26.60 10.20
C ALA A 20 6.26 -27.99 9.93
N GLU A 21 6.36 -28.36 8.66
CA GLU A 21 6.76 -29.68 8.20
C GLU A 21 8.15 -29.59 7.56
N LEU A 22 9.09 -30.37 8.09
CA LEU A 22 10.48 -30.40 7.61
C LEU A 22 10.60 -31.37 6.44
N VAL A 23 11.06 -30.87 5.29
CA VAL A 23 11.15 -31.62 4.03
C VAL A 23 12.53 -31.44 3.40
N SER A 24 13.05 -32.49 2.76
CA SER A 24 14.31 -32.35 2.03
C SER A 24 14.11 -31.60 0.71
N ALA A 25 15.12 -30.87 0.26
CA ALA A 25 15.09 -30.22 -1.04
C ALA A 25 14.88 -31.24 -2.18
N TYR A 26 15.42 -32.45 -2.03
CA TYR A 26 15.21 -33.52 -3.01
C TYR A 26 13.73 -33.92 -3.07
N ASP A 27 13.13 -34.29 -1.94
CA ASP A 27 11.73 -34.75 -1.89
C ASP A 27 10.77 -33.66 -2.38
N TYR A 28 11.00 -32.40 -1.96
CA TYR A 28 10.18 -31.29 -2.43
C TYR A 28 10.24 -31.15 -3.97
N LEU A 29 11.41 -31.33 -4.58
CA LEU A 29 11.57 -31.18 -6.03
C LEU A 29 11.04 -32.39 -6.81
N SER A 30 11.18 -33.61 -6.27
CA SER A 30 10.92 -34.86 -7.00
C SER A 30 9.56 -35.50 -6.73
N ASP A 31 9.01 -35.38 -5.53
CA ASP A 31 7.77 -36.05 -5.14
C ASP A 31 6.53 -35.22 -5.55
N PRO A 32 5.66 -35.76 -6.43
CA PRO A 32 4.43 -35.10 -6.85
C PRO A 32 3.47 -34.72 -5.73
N ALA A 33 3.56 -35.35 -4.55
CA ALA A 33 2.75 -34.99 -3.39
C ALA A 33 2.99 -33.52 -2.95
N TYR A 34 4.22 -33.02 -3.11
CA TYR A 34 4.57 -31.62 -2.84
C TYR A 34 4.28 -30.67 -4.01
N ALA A 35 3.68 -31.15 -5.10
CA ALA A 35 3.15 -30.29 -6.15
C ALA A 35 1.68 -29.89 -5.93
N GLN A 36 1.01 -30.54 -4.97
CA GLN A 36 -0.41 -30.32 -4.70
C GLN A 36 -0.63 -29.15 -3.73
N GLY A 37 -1.72 -28.40 -3.94
CA GLY A 37 -2.21 -27.40 -3.00
C GLY A 37 -1.63 -26.00 -3.19
N PRO A 38 -2.26 -25.12 -4.01
CA PRO A 38 -1.82 -23.74 -4.15
C PRO A 38 -1.87 -22.97 -2.81
N GLY A 39 -0.98 -22.01 -2.64
CA GLY A 39 -0.89 -21.13 -1.46
C GLY A 39 -0.10 -21.71 -0.28
N ARG A 40 0.53 -22.89 -0.42
CA ARG A 40 1.40 -23.45 0.63
C ARG A 40 2.65 -22.58 0.81
N LYS A 41 2.95 -22.16 2.05
CA LYS A 41 4.19 -21.41 2.36
C LYS A 41 5.40 -22.34 2.35
N VAL A 42 6.48 -21.92 1.72
CA VAL A 42 7.73 -22.68 1.55
C VAL A 42 8.90 -21.86 2.07
N PHE A 43 9.37 -22.18 3.26
CA PHE A 43 10.56 -21.58 3.86
C PHE A 43 11.79 -22.31 3.33
N ASN A 44 12.46 -21.66 2.39
CA ASN A 44 13.63 -22.22 1.74
C ASN A 44 14.88 -21.91 2.57
N LEU A 45 15.31 -22.91 3.33
CA LEU A 45 16.44 -22.87 4.26
C LEU A 45 17.64 -23.68 3.71
N CYS A 46 17.67 -23.93 2.39
CA CYS A 46 18.78 -24.60 1.75
C CYS A 46 20.07 -23.78 1.91
N ARG A 47 21.22 -24.45 2.05
CA ARG A 47 22.51 -23.78 2.27
C ARG A 47 22.95 -22.89 1.12
N SER A 48 22.50 -23.18 -0.10
CA SER A 48 22.88 -22.42 -1.30
C SER A 48 21.67 -22.08 -2.16
N LEU A 49 21.53 -20.78 -2.46
CA LEU A 49 20.53 -20.22 -3.38
C LEU A 49 21.18 -19.72 -4.69
N ARG A 50 22.34 -20.26 -5.07
CA ARG A 50 22.97 -19.93 -6.35
C ARG A 50 22.08 -20.35 -7.51
N TYR A 51 22.19 -19.66 -8.65
CA TYR A 51 21.43 -20.02 -9.84
C TYR A 51 21.69 -21.51 -10.18
N GLN A 52 20.62 -22.24 -10.49
CA GLN A 52 20.62 -23.69 -10.73
C GLN A 52 21.05 -24.58 -9.54
N SER A 53 21.13 -24.05 -8.31
CA SER A 53 21.22 -24.91 -7.12
C SER A 53 19.86 -25.52 -6.77
N SER A 54 19.86 -26.59 -5.96
CA SER A 54 18.61 -27.16 -5.42
C SER A 54 17.77 -26.11 -4.70
N GLY A 55 18.41 -25.25 -3.88
CA GLY A 55 17.72 -24.14 -3.24
C GLY A 55 17.10 -23.14 -4.23
N TYR A 56 17.77 -22.80 -5.33
CA TYR A 56 17.15 -21.98 -6.36
C TYR A 56 15.93 -22.65 -7.01
N TYR A 57 16.05 -23.94 -7.35
CA TYR A 57 14.94 -24.71 -7.91
C TYR A 57 13.77 -24.88 -6.94
N VAL A 58 14.02 -24.95 -5.63
CA VAL A 58 12.95 -25.00 -4.62
C VAL A 58 12.08 -23.75 -4.70
N SER A 59 12.68 -22.55 -4.74
CA SER A 59 11.90 -21.30 -4.88
C SER A 59 11.24 -21.19 -6.26
N LEU A 60 11.93 -21.59 -7.33
CA LEU A 60 11.39 -21.54 -8.70
C LEU A 60 10.18 -22.48 -8.89
N LEU A 61 10.30 -23.74 -8.47
CA LEU A 61 9.19 -24.69 -8.56
C LEU A 61 8.09 -24.36 -7.57
N ALA A 62 8.39 -23.75 -6.41
CA ALA A 62 7.37 -23.23 -5.52
C ALA A 62 6.49 -22.20 -6.23
N GLU A 63 7.08 -21.20 -6.89
CA GLU A 63 6.31 -20.23 -7.67
C GLU A 63 5.50 -20.89 -8.80
N ALA A 64 6.10 -21.81 -9.55
CA ALA A 64 5.39 -22.54 -10.62
C ALA A 64 4.21 -23.38 -10.11
N ARG A 65 4.32 -23.93 -8.88
CA ARG A 65 3.26 -24.66 -8.18
C ARG A 65 2.26 -23.73 -7.48
N ARG A 66 2.44 -22.41 -7.59
CA ARG A 66 1.66 -21.39 -6.86
C ARG A 66 1.75 -21.54 -5.35
N HIS A 67 2.87 -22.07 -4.87
CA HIS A 67 3.29 -21.97 -3.47
C HIS A 67 3.89 -20.57 -3.21
N ARG A 68 4.11 -20.23 -1.94
CA ARG A 68 4.69 -18.95 -1.51
C ARG A 68 6.08 -19.17 -0.93
N PRO A 69 7.15 -19.15 -1.75
CA PRO A 69 8.49 -19.32 -1.25
C PRO A 69 9.02 -18.09 -0.53
N LEU A 70 9.77 -18.30 0.54
CA LEU A 70 10.59 -17.30 1.20
C LEU A 70 12.03 -17.82 1.30
N PRO A 71 13.00 -17.24 0.57
CA PRO A 71 12.85 -16.15 -0.41
C PRO A 71 12.19 -16.58 -1.74
N SER A 72 11.56 -15.63 -2.44
CA SER A 72 11.14 -15.76 -3.84
C SER A 72 12.33 -15.75 -4.80
N VAL A 73 12.15 -16.19 -6.04
CA VAL A 73 13.20 -16.15 -7.08
C VAL A 73 13.66 -14.71 -7.32
N SER A 74 12.71 -13.77 -7.35
CA SER A 74 12.97 -12.34 -7.46
C SER A 74 13.86 -11.85 -6.31
N ALA A 75 13.53 -12.21 -5.06
CA ALA A 75 14.35 -11.87 -3.89
C ALA A 75 15.77 -12.46 -3.98
N ILE A 76 15.91 -13.72 -4.42
CA ILE A 76 17.21 -14.38 -4.62
C ILE A 76 18.07 -13.61 -5.63
N GLN A 77 17.49 -13.15 -6.73
CA GLN A 77 18.19 -12.35 -7.74
C GLN A 77 18.55 -10.96 -7.18
N GLY A 78 17.66 -10.35 -6.41
CA GLY A 78 17.85 -9.05 -5.77
C GLY A 78 19.12 -8.97 -4.91
N PHE A 79 19.49 -10.05 -4.20
CA PHE A 79 20.71 -10.09 -3.37
C PHE A 79 22.01 -9.84 -4.15
N LYS A 80 22.02 -10.03 -5.47
CA LYS A 80 23.23 -9.94 -6.31
C LYS A 80 23.36 -8.60 -7.04
N LEU A 81 22.29 -7.82 -7.09
CA LEU A 81 22.24 -6.60 -7.91
C LEU A 81 22.69 -5.40 -7.08
N ALA A 82 23.89 -4.89 -7.37
CA ALA A 82 24.42 -3.70 -6.71
C ALA A 82 23.47 -2.47 -6.76
N PRO A 83 22.72 -2.21 -7.86
CA PRO A 83 21.72 -1.14 -7.87
C PRO A 83 20.60 -1.33 -6.83
N VAL A 84 20.16 -2.57 -6.59
CA VAL A 84 19.11 -2.88 -5.61
C VAL A 84 19.64 -2.65 -4.19
N ILE A 85 20.88 -3.07 -3.90
CA ILE A 85 21.53 -2.84 -2.61
C ILE A 85 21.70 -1.34 -2.34
N ARG A 86 22.13 -0.56 -3.34
CA ARG A 86 22.25 0.90 -3.20
C ARG A 86 20.90 1.56 -2.93
N ALA A 87 19.89 1.24 -3.72
CA ALA A 87 18.54 1.78 -3.53
C ALA A 87 17.99 1.48 -2.12
N ALA A 88 18.19 0.25 -1.62
CA ALA A 88 17.81 -0.11 -0.25
C ALA A 88 18.66 0.60 0.81
N SER A 89 19.96 0.83 0.55
CA SER A 89 20.82 1.61 1.44
C SER A 89 20.34 3.05 1.56
N ASP A 90 19.96 3.66 0.45
CA ASP A 90 19.48 5.05 0.40
C ASP A 90 18.12 5.16 1.09
N GLU A 91 17.21 4.20 0.86
CA GLU A 91 15.91 4.17 1.55
C GLU A 91 16.05 4.01 3.07
N LEU A 92 17.00 3.20 3.53
CA LEU A 92 17.23 2.94 4.94
C LEU A 92 18.24 3.90 5.57
N ALA A 93 18.70 4.95 4.87
CA ALA A 93 19.84 5.77 5.27
C ALA A 93 19.73 6.32 6.69
N ASP A 94 18.60 6.96 7.03
CA ASP A 94 18.36 7.53 8.37
C ASP A 94 18.36 6.44 9.45
N LEU A 95 17.69 5.32 9.17
CA LEU A 95 17.61 4.20 10.10
C LEU A 95 18.98 3.56 10.32
N ILE A 96 19.78 3.41 9.26
CA ILE A 96 21.16 2.91 9.30
C ILE A 96 22.00 3.85 10.17
N GLN A 97 21.97 5.16 9.90
CA GLN A 97 22.75 6.13 10.69
C GLN A 97 22.38 6.08 12.17
N GLN A 98 21.07 6.13 12.49
CA GLN A 98 20.60 6.15 13.87
C GLN A 98 20.95 4.85 14.62
N SER A 99 20.81 3.71 13.96
CA SER A 99 21.03 2.39 14.57
C SER A 99 22.52 2.07 14.76
N LEU A 100 23.39 2.58 13.89
CA LEU A 100 24.83 2.30 13.90
C LEU A 100 25.67 3.45 14.48
N LYS A 101 25.07 4.56 14.93
CA LYS A 101 25.78 5.74 15.45
C LYS A 101 26.77 5.45 16.59
N ARG A 102 26.51 4.42 17.40
CA ARG A 102 27.35 4.04 18.56
C ARG A 102 28.47 3.06 18.19
N ILE A 103 28.49 2.54 16.95
CA ILE A 103 29.50 1.59 16.49
C ILE A 103 30.79 2.36 16.17
N LYS A 104 31.88 1.96 16.83
CA LYS A 104 33.19 2.61 16.68
C LYS A 104 33.95 2.15 15.44
N ALA A 105 33.81 0.87 15.07
CA ALA A 105 34.44 0.30 13.89
C ALA A 105 33.84 0.88 12.59
N ASP A 106 34.60 0.82 11.49
CA ASP A 106 34.12 1.26 10.17
C ASP A 106 33.40 0.15 9.40
N LYS A 107 33.32 -1.04 9.98
CA LYS A 107 32.60 -2.19 9.43
C LYS A 107 31.70 -2.81 10.48
N PHE A 108 30.49 -3.14 10.10
CA PHE A 108 29.51 -3.78 10.97
C PHE A 108 28.77 -4.87 10.21
N GLU A 109 28.59 -6.02 10.83
CA GLU A 109 27.85 -7.14 10.25
C GLU A 109 26.62 -7.45 11.11
N LEU A 110 25.43 -7.34 10.51
CA LEU A 110 24.16 -7.59 11.14
C LEU A 110 23.61 -8.95 10.70
N SER A 111 23.36 -9.83 11.66
CA SER A 111 22.59 -11.06 11.42
C SER A 111 21.10 -10.77 11.54
N VAL A 112 20.29 -11.26 10.61
CA VAL A 112 18.84 -11.06 10.65
C VAL A 112 18.16 -12.42 10.55
N TYR A 113 17.29 -12.73 11.52
CA TYR A 113 16.56 -13.98 11.61
C TYR A 113 15.06 -13.64 11.63
N PHE A 114 14.36 -13.96 10.54
CA PHE A 114 12.94 -13.66 10.34
C PHE A 114 12.57 -12.19 10.66
N GLY A 115 13.46 -11.25 10.29
CA GLY A 115 13.27 -9.81 10.54
C GLY A 115 13.79 -9.29 11.87
N HIS A 116 14.37 -10.14 12.73
CA HIS A 116 14.84 -9.75 14.06
C HIS A 116 16.34 -9.97 14.25
N ASN A 117 16.91 -9.31 15.25
CA ASN A 117 18.29 -9.49 15.70
C ASN A 117 18.31 -9.91 17.17
N VAL A 118 19.32 -10.68 17.56
CA VAL A 118 19.50 -11.10 18.97
C VAL A 118 19.72 -9.91 19.92
N ALA A 119 20.28 -8.80 19.42
CA ALA A 119 20.38 -7.54 20.15
C ALA A 119 19.22 -6.62 19.77
N ALA A 120 18.28 -6.43 20.69
CA ALA A 120 17.06 -5.65 20.49
C ALA A 120 17.31 -4.20 19.99
N GLY A 121 18.48 -3.62 20.30
CA GLY A 121 18.87 -2.29 19.79
C GLY A 121 19.01 -2.21 18.26
N HIS A 122 19.14 -3.34 17.57
CA HIS A 122 19.24 -3.42 16.11
C HIS A 122 17.98 -3.99 15.44
N ASP A 123 16.92 -4.30 16.19
CA ASP A 123 15.72 -4.94 15.63
C ASP A 123 15.03 -4.10 14.55
N ARG A 124 14.94 -2.78 14.73
CA ARG A 124 14.35 -1.90 13.71
C ARG A 124 15.13 -1.96 12.40
N LEU A 125 16.47 -1.95 12.47
CA LEU A 125 17.33 -2.07 11.30
C LEU A 125 17.24 -3.47 10.68
N ALA A 126 17.21 -4.52 11.50
CA ALA A 126 17.04 -5.90 11.04
C ALA A 126 15.73 -6.08 10.26
N LEU A 127 14.64 -5.50 10.77
CA LEU A 127 13.35 -5.51 10.12
C LEU A 127 13.36 -4.72 8.82
N GLY A 128 13.99 -3.53 8.80
CA GLY A 128 14.20 -2.75 7.57
C GLY A 128 14.96 -3.53 6.49
N VAL A 129 16.03 -4.23 6.86
CA VAL A 129 16.80 -5.08 5.96
C VAL A 129 15.97 -6.26 5.45
N PHE A 130 15.26 -6.97 6.33
CA PHE A 130 14.38 -8.08 5.94
C PHE A 130 13.25 -7.62 5.01
N ASN A 131 12.70 -6.44 5.27
CA ASN A 131 11.68 -5.82 4.45
C ASN A 131 12.20 -5.51 3.04
N ALA A 132 13.43 -5.02 2.90
CA ALA A 132 14.07 -4.81 1.61
C ALA A 132 14.51 -6.12 0.92
N PHE A 133 14.91 -7.13 1.71
CA PHE A 133 15.53 -8.37 1.24
C PHE A 133 14.90 -9.59 1.94
N PRO A 134 13.70 -10.04 1.53
CA PRO A 134 12.94 -11.03 2.27
C PRO A 134 13.59 -12.42 2.17
N ALA A 135 14.22 -12.90 3.24
CA ALA A 135 14.66 -14.28 3.40
C ALA A 135 14.65 -14.69 4.88
N PRO A 136 14.49 -15.99 5.20
CA PRO A 136 14.38 -16.44 6.59
C PRO A 136 15.60 -16.07 7.44
N LEU A 137 16.81 -16.22 6.87
CA LEU A 137 18.07 -15.95 7.53
C LEU A 137 18.94 -15.11 6.59
N LEU A 138 19.39 -13.94 7.06
CA LEU A 138 20.21 -13.01 6.27
C LEU A 138 21.46 -12.59 7.04
N ARG A 139 22.44 -12.14 6.26
CA ARG A 139 23.56 -11.35 6.75
C ARG A 139 23.65 -10.07 5.93
N ALA A 140 23.64 -8.94 6.64
CA ALA A 140 23.85 -7.62 6.05
C ALA A 140 25.20 -7.05 6.51
N ARG A 141 25.95 -6.45 5.59
CA ARG A 141 27.21 -5.77 5.86
C ARG A 141 27.04 -4.29 5.63
N PHE A 142 27.56 -3.53 6.58
CA PHE A 142 27.59 -2.09 6.55
C PHE A 142 29.03 -1.62 6.65
N GLU A 143 29.38 -0.62 5.86
CA GLU A 143 30.68 0.03 5.91
C GLU A 143 30.48 1.54 6.05
N ARG A 144 31.41 2.21 6.76
CA ARG A 144 31.40 3.65 6.97
C ARG A 144 32.58 4.28 6.25
N ASP A 145 32.27 5.12 5.27
CA ASP A 145 33.19 6.07 4.67
C ASP A 145 32.48 7.43 4.63
N GLY A 146 32.75 8.24 5.66
CA GLY A 146 31.95 9.42 6.04
C GLY A 146 30.57 9.08 6.64
N SER A 147 29.77 8.25 5.97
CA SER A 147 28.43 7.81 6.40
C SER A 147 28.29 6.29 6.33
N TRP A 148 27.47 5.69 7.19
CA TRP A 148 27.19 4.26 7.14
C TRP A 148 26.37 3.92 5.90
N ARG A 149 26.76 2.88 5.16
CA ARG A 149 26.02 2.38 4.01
C ARG A 149 25.91 0.88 4.03
N LEU A 150 24.79 0.36 3.52
CA LEU A 150 24.60 -1.06 3.28
C LEU A 150 25.38 -1.47 2.03
N THR A 151 26.40 -2.30 2.19
CA THR A 151 27.29 -2.70 1.09
C THR A 151 26.97 -4.08 0.54
N SER A 152 26.39 -4.97 1.36
CA SER A 152 26.02 -6.32 0.94
C SER A 152 24.88 -6.87 1.79
N VAL A 153 23.96 -7.60 1.14
CA VAL A 153 22.98 -8.46 1.82
C VAL A 153 23.00 -9.83 1.14
N ARG A 154 23.01 -10.90 1.94
CA ARG A 154 22.91 -12.28 1.44
C ARG A 154 22.06 -13.13 2.35
N ALA A 155 21.35 -14.10 1.77
CA ALA A 155 20.78 -15.20 2.53
C ALA A 155 21.91 -16.10 3.08
N ILE A 156 21.70 -16.63 4.28
CA ILE A 156 22.65 -17.55 4.94
C ILE A 156 22.00 -18.88 5.26
N GLY A 157 22.80 -19.94 5.25
CA GLY A 157 22.35 -21.24 5.75
C GLY A 157 22.43 -21.32 7.28
N LEU A 158 21.73 -22.29 7.88
CA LEU A 158 21.76 -22.49 9.33
C LEU A 158 23.17 -22.78 9.88
N GLY A 159 24.06 -23.39 9.08
CA GLY A 159 25.45 -23.63 9.48
C GLY A 159 26.29 -22.36 9.69
N GLU A 160 25.80 -21.19 9.27
CA GLU A 160 26.42 -19.89 9.52
C GLU A 160 25.81 -19.16 10.73
N VAL A 161 24.77 -19.75 11.34
CA VAL A 161 24.13 -19.25 12.55
C VAL A 161 24.85 -19.87 13.75
N PRO A 162 25.37 -19.06 14.70
CA PRO A 162 25.92 -19.58 15.95
C PRO A 162 24.90 -20.42 16.72
N GLU A 163 25.34 -21.54 17.31
CA GLU A 163 24.46 -22.43 18.09
C GLU A 163 23.76 -21.70 19.25
N SER A 164 24.42 -20.71 19.86
CA SER A 164 23.84 -19.85 20.89
C SER A 164 22.61 -19.05 20.42
N HIS A 165 22.46 -18.85 19.11
CA HIS A 165 21.32 -18.14 18.53
C HIS A 165 20.16 -19.08 18.16
N TYR A 166 20.34 -20.40 18.21
CA TYR A 166 19.31 -21.37 17.78
C TYR A 166 17.98 -21.20 18.52
N PRO A 167 17.93 -21.02 19.86
CA PRO A 167 16.67 -20.79 20.55
C PRO A 167 15.95 -19.54 20.04
N PHE A 168 16.69 -18.46 19.76
CA PHE A 168 16.13 -17.23 19.21
C PHE A 168 15.61 -17.43 17.79
N VAL A 169 16.33 -18.15 16.93
CA VAL A 169 15.85 -18.47 15.57
C VAL A 169 14.57 -19.28 15.62
N VAL A 170 14.47 -20.28 16.50
CA VAL A 170 13.24 -21.07 16.67
C VAL A 170 12.09 -20.18 17.16
N GLU A 171 12.32 -19.34 18.17
CA GLU A 171 11.31 -18.41 18.68
C GLU A 171 10.79 -17.47 17.59
N LYS A 172 11.69 -16.86 16.80
CA LYS A 172 11.30 -15.93 15.73
C LYS A 172 10.69 -16.64 14.52
N ALA A 173 11.18 -17.82 14.16
CA ALA A 173 10.55 -18.67 13.16
C ALA A 173 9.12 -19.04 13.58
N GLU A 174 8.94 -19.46 14.84
CA GLU A 174 7.61 -19.74 15.39
C GLU A 174 6.72 -18.50 15.37
N GLN A 175 7.20 -17.33 15.77
CA GLN A 175 6.42 -16.09 15.73
C GLN A 175 6.02 -15.73 14.30
N TYR A 176 6.91 -15.92 13.34
CA TYR A 176 6.65 -15.69 11.92
C TYR A 176 5.65 -16.70 11.34
N LEU A 177 5.76 -17.97 11.74
CA LEU A 177 4.87 -19.05 11.32
C LEU A 177 3.52 -19.02 12.02
N LYS A 178 3.47 -18.53 13.26
CA LYS A 178 2.26 -18.34 14.05
C LYS A 178 1.39 -17.34 13.31
N ARG A 179 0.38 -17.86 12.62
CA ARG A 179 -0.84 -17.12 12.31
C ARG A 179 -1.29 -16.47 13.62
N ARG A 180 -1.34 -15.14 13.70
CA ARG A 180 -1.91 -14.44 14.86
C ARG A 180 -3.26 -15.12 15.16
N PRO A 181 -3.42 -15.80 16.30
CA PRO A 181 -4.67 -16.50 16.61
C PRO A 181 -5.78 -15.46 16.69
N ARG A 182 -6.96 -15.78 16.17
CA ARG A 182 -8.16 -15.00 16.50
C ARG A 182 -8.31 -14.99 18.02
N ARG A 183 -8.51 -13.81 18.60
CA ARG A 183 -9.18 -13.72 19.90
C ARG A 183 -10.63 -14.17 19.67
N GLY A 184 -10.92 -15.45 19.92
CA GLY A 184 -12.28 -16.00 19.95
C GLY A 184 -12.73 -16.77 18.69
N ARG A 185 -13.35 -17.93 18.98
CA ARG A 185 -14.10 -18.90 18.14
C ARG A 185 -13.40 -19.52 16.92
N SER A 186 -13.52 -20.87 16.84
CA SER A 186 -13.11 -21.71 15.71
C SER A 186 -13.76 -21.18 14.44
N SER A 187 -12.98 -20.49 13.63
CA SER A 187 -13.48 -19.95 12.39
C SER A 187 -13.31 -20.96 11.27
N PRO A 188 -14.21 -20.98 10.28
CA PRO A 188 -14.06 -21.84 9.12
C PRO A 188 -12.70 -21.57 8.44
N PRO A 189 -12.08 -22.60 7.82
CA PRO A 189 -10.81 -22.43 7.14
C PRO A 189 -10.96 -21.37 6.04
N SER A 190 -10.11 -20.33 6.07
CA SER A 190 -10.08 -19.32 5.02
C SER A 190 -9.46 -19.88 3.74
N LYS A 191 -10.04 -19.54 2.59
CA LYS A 191 -9.57 -19.89 1.24
C LYS A 191 -8.46 -18.93 0.77
N TYR A 192 -8.51 -17.67 1.24
CA TYR A 192 -7.59 -16.59 0.88
C TYR A 192 -7.16 -15.79 2.11
N ASP A 193 -5.99 -15.18 2.07
CA ASP A 193 -5.48 -14.24 3.08
C ASP A 193 -5.32 -12.83 2.45
N LEU A 194 -5.98 -11.82 2.99
CA LEU A 194 -5.93 -10.42 2.52
C LEU A 194 -5.20 -9.55 3.55
N ALA A 195 -4.13 -8.89 3.13
CA ALA A 195 -3.51 -7.83 3.93
C ALA A 195 -4.34 -6.55 3.83
N VAL A 196 -4.72 -5.98 4.96
CA VAL A 196 -5.38 -4.67 5.04
C VAL A 196 -4.38 -3.70 5.68
N LEU A 197 -3.71 -2.90 4.86
CA LEU A 197 -2.73 -1.93 5.31
C LEU A 197 -3.44 -0.74 5.93
N HIS A 198 -3.19 -0.45 7.20
CA HIS A 198 -3.76 0.72 7.88
C HIS A 198 -2.68 1.47 8.66
N ASP A 199 -2.99 2.72 9.00
CA ASP A 199 -2.15 3.57 9.81
C ASP A 199 -2.93 3.99 11.06
N PRO A 200 -2.70 3.35 12.22
CA PRO A 200 -3.44 3.66 13.45
C PRO A 200 -3.13 5.07 13.99
N ASP A 201 -2.02 5.66 13.59
CA ASP A 201 -1.57 6.99 14.04
C ASP A 201 -2.04 8.11 13.08
N SER A 202 -2.70 7.78 11.97
CA SER A 202 -3.24 8.76 11.03
C SER A 202 -4.41 9.54 11.65
N ALA A 203 -4.35 10.87 11.54
CA ALA A 203 -5.44 11.74 12.00
C ALA A 203 -6.70 11.64 11.11
N LEU A 204 -6.53 11.36 9.82
CA LEU A 204 -7.61 11.25 8.84
C LEU A 204 -7.46 9.94 8.06
N PRO A 205 -7.74 8.78 8.68
CA PRO A 205 -7.65 7.51 8.00
C PRO A 205 -8.81 7.37 6.98
N PRO A 206 -8.60 6.72 5.83
CA PRO A 206 -9.67 6.42 4.87
C PRO A 206 -10.79 5.54 5.45
N SER A 207 -10.56 4.87 6.59
CA SER A 207 -11.58 4.09 7.29
C SER A 207 -11.35 4.11 8.79
N ASN A 208 -12.43 4.37 9.52
CA ASN A 208 -12.47 4.30 10.97
C ASN A 208 -12.44 2.84 11.48
N ALA A 209 -12.21 2.69 12.79
CA ALA A 209 -12.14 1.37 13.43
C ALA A 209 -13.43 0.53 13.27
N GLY A 210 -14.59 1.18 13.16
CA GLY A 210 -15.86 0.52 12.87
C GLY A 210 -15.88 -0.12 11.49
N ALA A 211 -15.47 0.63 10.46
CA ALA A 211 -15.38 0.18 9.09
C ALA A 211 -14.36 -0.96 8.94
N LEU A 212 -13.17 -0.85 9.57
CA LEU A 212 -12.17 -1.92 9.55
C LEU A 212 -12.72 -3.23 10.12
N ARG A 213 -13.47 -3.19 11.23
CA ARG A 213 -14.14 -4.38 11.79
C ARG A 213 -15.18 -4.96 10.84
N LYS A 214 -15.94 -4.11 10.14
CA LYS A 214 -16.95 -4.56 9.14
C LYS A 214 -16.30 -5.18 7.91
N PHE A 215 -15.18 -4.64 7.41
CA PHE A 215 -14.38 -5.27 6.34
C PHE A 215 -13.87 -6.65 6.74
N ILE A 216 -13.37 -6.80 7.97
CA ILE A 216 -12.91 -8.09 8.49
C ILE A 216 -14.10 -9.06 8.53
N ALA A 217 -15.23 -8.69 9.12
CA ALA A 217 -16.41 -9.55 9.19
C ALA A 217 -16.94 -9.97 7.80
N ALA A 218 -16.97 -9.04 6.84
CA ALA A 218 -17.40 -9.30 5.46
C ALA A 218 -16.41 -10.21 4.70
N GLY A 219 -15.10 -10.07 4.96
CA GLY A 219 -14.11 -10.98 4.40
C GLY A 219 -14.30 -12.39 4.97
N GLU A 220 -14.49 -12.49 6.28
CA GLU A 220 -14.65 -13.75 6.98
C GLU A 220 -15.88 -14.54 6.52
N SER A 221 -17.01 -13.86 6.24
CA SER A 221 -18.22 -14.51 5.69
C SER A 221 -18.01 -15.07 4.29
N LEU A 222 -17.05 -14.56 3.53
CA LEU A 222 -16.66 -15.00 2.19
C LEU A 222 -15.45 -15.94 2.18
N GLY A 223 -14.96 -16.36 3.35
CA GLY A 223 -13.77 -17.21 3.46
C GLY A 223 -12.46 -16.50 3.14
N ILE A 224 -12.42 -15.17 3.20
CA ILE A 224 -11.22 -14.33 3.09
C ILE A 224 -10.77 -13.95 4.52
N ARG A 225 -9.54 -14.29 4.88
CA ARG A 225 -8.96 -13.86 6.15
C ARG A 225 -8.30 -12.50 5.98
N CYS A 226 -8.95 -11.47 6.50
CA CYS A 226 -8.39 -10.12 6.53
C CYS A 226 -7.44 -9.96 7.74
N GLU A 227 -6.18 -9.63 7.50
CA GLU A 227 -5.20 -9.29 8.54
C GLU A 227 -4.84 -7.81 8.43
N LEU A 228 -5.09 -7.06 9.49
CA LEU A 228 -4.60 -5.69 9.61
C LEU A 228 -3.07 -5.72 9.72
N ILE A 229 -2.40 -5.01 8.82
CA ILE A 229 -0.95 -4.83 8.83
C ILE A 229 -0.59 -3.35 8.83
N GLU A 230 0.59 -3.04 9.36
CA GLU A 230 1.15 -1.69 9.43
C GLU A 230 2.42 -1.61 8.59
N ARG A 231 3.16 -0.50 8.70
CA ARG A 231 4.39 -0.25 7.93
C ARG A 231 5.45 -1.35 8.10
N ASP A 232 5.50 -1.98 9.26
CA ASP A 232 6.44 -3.06 9.59
C ASP A 232 6.12 -4.39 8.87
N GLY A 233 4.88 -4.57 8.42
CA GLY A 233 4.38 -5.74 7.70
C GLY A 233 4.90 -5.90 6.27
N TYR A 234 5.69 -4.95 5.76
CA TYR A 234 6.15 -4.93 4.35
C TYR A 234 6.84 -6.24 3.94
N GLY A 235 7.74 -6.77 4.78
CA GLY A 235 8.49 -8.00 4.51
C GLY A 235 7.61 -9.24 4.41
N ARG A 236 6.44 -9.21 5.04
CA ARG A 236 5.46 -10.29 5.09
C ARG A 236 4.43 -10.22 3.97
N LEU A 237 4.50 -9.22 3.10
CA LEU A 237 3.49 -8.99 2.07
C LEU A 237 3.31 -10.18 1.11
N ALA A 238 4.42 -10.87 0.77
CA ALA A 238 4.38 -12.09 -0.06
C ALA A 238 3.65 -13.27 0.60
N GLU A 239 3.27 -13.17 1.88
CA GLU A 239 2.46 -14.18 2.56
C GLU A 239 0.97 -14.06 2.26
N PHE A 240 0.49 -13.01 1.59
CA PHE A 240 -0.93 -12.75 1.34
C PHE A 240 -1.31 -13.02 -0.11
N ASP A 241 -2.61 -13.20 -0.37
CA ASP A 241 -3.19 -13.26 -1.72
C ASP A 241 -3.47 -11.88 -2.29
N GLY A 242 -3.74 -10.90 -1.42
CA GLY A 242 -4.10 -9.56 -1.83
C GLY A 242 -3.66 -8.48 -0.83
N LEU A 243 -3.70 -7.25 -1.30
CA LEU A 243 -3.48 -6.03 -0.53
C LEU A 243 -4.67 -5.09 -0.71
N PHE A 244 -5.22 -4.62 0.40
CA PHE A 244 -6.18 -3.54 0.48
C PHE A 244 -5.59 -2.41 1.31
N ILE A 245 -5.46 -1.21 0.75
CA ILE A 245 -4.84 -0.08 1.43
C ILE A 245 -5.93 0.78 2.05
N ARG A 246 -5.98 0.87 3.38
CA ARG A 246 -6.81 1.81 4.16
C ARG A 246 -5.91 2.79 4.94
N ALA A 247 -4.90 3.31 4.26
CA ALA A 247 -3.99 4.34 4.72
C ALA A 247 -3.74 5.35 3.58
N THR A 248 -3.36 6.58 3.89
CA THR A 248 -3.13 7.64 2.90
C THR A 248 -2.13 7.20 1.83
N THR A 249 -2.52 7.36 0.56
CA THR A 249 -1.71 7.02 -0.60
C THR A 249 -1.02 8.26 -1.17
N ALA A 250 0.24 8.09 -1.59
CA ALA A 250 1.04 9.11 -2.28
C ALA A 250 2.24 8.46 -2.96
N VAL A 251 2.69 9.02 -4.10
CA VAL A 251 3.77 8.45 -4.93
C VAL A 251 5.08 8.30 -4.14
N ASN A 252 5.43 9.30 -3.33
CA ASN A 252 6.65 9.30 -2.51
C ASN A 252 6.40 8.80 -1.08
N HIS A 253 5.49 7.83 -0.91
CA HIS A 253 5.06 7.34 0.39
C HIS A 253 5.22 5.82 0.55
N TYR A 254 5.15 5.31 1.78
CA TYR A 254 5.33 3.87 2.03
C TYR A 254 4.20 3.04 1.43
N THR A 255 2.98 3.56 1.38
CA THR A 255 1.81 2.90 0.78
C THR A 255 1.99 2.59 -0.71
N TYR A 256 2.61 3.50 -1.47
CA TYR A 256 2.96 3.23 -2.88
C TYR A 256 3.98 2.10 -3.02
N ARG A 257 4.95 1.99 -2.09
CA ARG A 257 5.90 0.88 -2.09
C ARG A 257 5.21 -0.45 -1.81
N PHE A 258 4.27 -0.48 -0.86
CA PHE A 258 3.42 -1.66 -0.60
C PHE A 258 2.65 -2.06 -1.86
N ALA A 259 1.96 -1.12 -2.51
CA ALA A 259 1.24 -1.40 -3.76
C ALA A 259 2.16 -1.96 -4.85
N ARG A 260 3.34 -1.35 -5.05
CA ARG A 260 4.32 -1.79 -6.06
C ARG A 260 4.84 -3.19 -5.79
N ARG A 261 5.19 -3.46 -4.53
CA ARG A 261 5.66 -4.78 -4.13
C ARG A 261 4.56 -5.82 -4.26
N ALA A 262 3.35 -5.55 -3.77
CA ALA A 262 2.23 -6.46 -3.92
C ALA A 262 1.96 -6.80 -5.39
N ALA A 263 1.95 -5.79 -6.27
CA ALA A 263 1.79 -6.01 -7.70
C ALA A 263 2.93 -6.86 -8.30
N ALA A 264 4.19 -6.57 -7.94
CA ALA A 264 5.36 -7.31 -8.42
C ALA A 264 5.40 -8.77 -7.91
N GLU A 265 4.94 -9.01 -6.69
CA GLU A 265 4.80 -10.35 -6.09
C GLU A 265 3.53 -11.07 -6.57
N GLY A 266 2.74 -10.46 -7.45
CA GLY A 266 1.55 -11.07 -8.00
C GLY A 266 0.42 -11.21 -6.98
N LEU A 267 0.24 -10.28 -6.06
CA LEU A 267 -0.98 -10.17 -5.25
C LEU A 267 -2.12 -9.52 -6.05
N VAL A 268 -3.36 -9.69 -5.61
CA VAL A 268 -4.48 -8.83 -6.03
C VAL A 268 -4.39 -7.51 -5.26
N VAL A 269 -4.31 -6.39 -5.97
CA VAL A 269 -4.21 -5.05 -5.38
C VAL A 269 -5.34 -4.21 -5.96
N ILE A 270 -6.30 -3.79 -5.14
CA ILE A 270 -7.39 -2.89 -5.58
C ILE A 270 -6.84 -1.47 -5.76
N ASP A 271 -6.04 -1.01 -4.80
CA ASP A 271 -5.40 0.31 -4.80
C ASP A 271 -4.02 0.19 -5.48
N ASP A 272 -4.04 -0.11 -6.78
CA ASP A 272 -2.83 -0.49 -7.52
C ASP A 272 -1.87 0.71 -7.74
N PRO A 273 -0.57 0.45 -8.00
CA PRO A 273 0.42 1.51 -8.18
C PRO A 273 0.08 2.54 -9.26
N GLN A 274 -0.53 2.11 -10.37
CA GLN A 274 -0.91 3.04 -11.42
C GLN A 274 -2.05 3.93 -10.95
N SER A 275 -3.06 3.37 -10.28
CA SER A 275 -4.15 4.16 -9.69
C SER A 275 -3.62 5.21 -8.72
N ILE A 276 -2.70 4.86 -7.82
CA ILE A 276 -2.07 5.83 -6.90
C ILE A 276 -1.43 6.98 -7.68
N VAL A 277 -0.58 6.68 -8.67
CA VAL A 277 0.10 7.73 -9.47
C VAL A 277 -0.88 8.62 -10.22
N ARG A 278 -1.93 8.03 -10.81
CA ARG A 278 -2.91 8.75 -11.63
C ARG A 278 -3.81 9.65 -10.80
N CYS A 279 -4.25 9.18 -9.63
CA CYS A 279 -5.18 9.89 -8.76
C CYS A 279 -4.48 10.96 -7.91
N THR A 280 -3.30 10.66 -7.36
CA THR A 280 -2.63 11.60 -6.45
C THR A 280 -1.97 12.78 -7.17
N ASN A 281 -1.79 12.71 -8.49
CA ASN A 281 -1.20 13.78 -9.28
C ASN A 281 -2.26 14.61 -10.02
N LYS A 282 -2.51 15.82 -9.53
CA LYS A 282 -3.56 16.71 -10.06
C LYS A 282 -3.30 17.19 -11.49
N VAL A 283 -2.03 17.24 -11.92
CA VAL A 283 -1.67 17.58 -13.31
C VAL A 283 -2.08 16.46 -14.24
N TYR A 284 -1.72 15.21 -13.89
CA TYR A 284 -2.13 14.02 -14.64
C TYR A 284 -3.65 13.94 -14.76
N LEU A 285 -4.37 14.16 -13.65
CA LEU A 285 -5.82 14.12 -13.62
C LEU A 285 -6.44 15.19 -14.53
N ALA A 286 -6.02 16.45 -14.40
CA ALA A 286 -6.53 17.55 -15.21
C ALA A 286 -6.32 17.32 -16.72
N GLU A 287 -5.11 16.88 -17.12
CA GLU A 287 -4.79 16.55 -18.51
C GLU A 287 -5.64 15.38 -19.03
N THR A 288 -5.76 14.32 -18.24
CA THR A 288 -6.51 13.11 -18.63
C THR A 288 -8.00 13.41 -18.80
N LEU A 289 -8.61 14.09 -17.84
CA LEU A 289 -10.03 14.42 -17.88
C LEU A 289 -10.34 15.39 -19.04
N SER A 290 -9.48 16.38 -19.27
CA SER A 290 -9.61 17.34 -20.38
C SER A 290 -9.53 16.64 -21.75
N ARG A 291 -8.51 15.78 -21.94
CA ARG A 291 -8.33 15.01 -23.19
C ARG A 291 -9.52 14.11 -23.50
N GLN A 292 -10.15 13.55 -22.46
CA GLN A 292 -11.31 12.66 -22.56
C GLN A 292 -12.65 13.42 -22.57
N ARG A 293 -12.60 14.76 -22.65
CA ARG A 293 -13.78 15.64 -22.65
C ARG A 293 -14.70 15.35 -21.47
N ILE A 294 -14.11 15.06 -20.30
CA ILE A 294 -14.82 14.90 -19.04
C ILE A 294 -14.98 16.30 -18.44
N PRO A 295 -16.22 16.76 -18.19
CA PRO A 295 -16.46 18.06 -17.58
C PRO A 295 -15.70 18.22 -16.25
N ILE A 296 -14.86 19.23 -16.20
CA ILE A 296 -14.14 19.73 -15.03
C ILE A 296 -14.31 21.26 -15.00
N PRO A 297 -14.17 21.95 -13.86
CA PRO A 297 -14.05 23.41 -13.85
C PRO A 297 -12.90 23.87 -14.76
N LYS A 298 -12.93 25.10 -15.26
CA LYS A 298 -11.87 25.59 -16.15
C LYS A 298 -10.52 25.46 -15.45
N THR A 299 -9.62 24.65 -16.02
CA THR A 299 -8.37 24.25 -15.36
C THR A 299 -7.22 24.43 -16.34
N VAL A 300 -6.12 25.02 -15.88
CA VAL A 300 -4.88 25.21 -16.66
C VAL A 300 -3.66 24.81 -15.84
N ILE A 301 -2.66 24.27 -16.51
CA ILE A 301 -1.36 23.97 -15.94
C ILE A 301 -0.53 25.25 -15.91
N VAL A 302 0.04 25.55 -14.74
CA VAL A 302 0.75 26.79 -14.44
C VAL A 302 2.22 26.47 -14.19
N SER A 303 3.10 27.13 -14.92
CA SER A 303 4.55 27.18 -14.70
C SER A 303 4.97 28.60 -14.32
N LYS A 304 6.21 28.78 -13.84
CA LYS A 304 6.75 30.11 -13.49
C LYS A 304 6.62 31.10 -14.66
N GLU A 305 6.79 30.63 -15.89
CA GLU A 305 6.82 31.45 -17.10
C GLU A 305 5.41 31.89 -17.55
N ASN A 306 4.38 31.07 -17.31
CA ASN A 306 3.03 31.34 -17.82
C ASN A 306 2.03 31.78 -16.75
N ALA A 307 2.44 31.82 -15.47
CA ALA A 307 1.50 31.83 -14.35
C ALA A 307 0.47 32.96 -14.38
N THR A 308 0.94 34.20 -14.58
CA THR A 308 0.06 35.38 -14.62
C THR A 308 -0.95 35.30 -15.75
N GLN A 309 -0.52 34.89 -16.95
CA GLN A 309 -1.41 34.76 -18.11
C GLN A 309 -2.40 33.62 -17.92
N ALA A 310 -1.94 32.49 -17.38
CA ALA A 310 -2.76 31.32 -17.09
C ALA A 310 -3.88 31.68 -16.10
N ILE A 311 -3.56 32.33 -14.97
CA ILE A 311 -4.54 32.76 -13.97
C ILE A 311 -5.54 33.77 -14.54
N ARG A 312 -5.06 34.78 -15.28
CA ARG A 312 -5.95 35.73 -15.98
C ARG A 312 -6.91 35.05 -16.94
N SER A 313 -6.46 33.99 -17.61
CA SER A 313 -7.32 33.22 -18.51
C SER A 313 -8.41 32.47 -17.77
N ILE A 314 -8.16 32.00 -16.53
CA ILE A 314 -9.18 31.38 -15.67
C ILE A 314 -10.19 32.42 -15.19
N GLY A 315 -9.71 33.59 -14.75
CA GLY A 315 -10.49 34.58 -14.02
C GLY A 315 -10.39 34.37 -12.50
N LEU A 316 -10.89 35.34 -11.73
CA LEU A 316 -10.88 35.32 -10.27
C LEU A 316 -12.32 35.31 -9.71
N PRO A 317 -12.57 34.65 -8.56
CA PRO A 317 -11.61 33.89 -7.79
C PRO A 317 -11.20 32.57 -8.47
N CYS A 318 -9.97 32.12 -8.21
CA CYS A 318 -9.47 30.82 -8.65
C CYS A 318 -8.79 30.07 -7.51
N VAL A 319 -8.60 28.78 -7.69
CA VAL A 319 -7.91 27.90 -6.76
C VAL A 319 -6.61 27.42 -7.38
N ILE A 320 -5.51 27.63 -6.67
CA ILE A 320 -4.20 27.08 -7.00
C ILE A 320 -3.98 25.78 -6.23
N LYS A 321 -3.60 24.72 -6.93
CA LYS A 321 -3.36 23.40 -6.37
C LYS A 321 -1.96 22.91 -6.71
N GLN A 322 -1.24 22.42 -5.70
CA GLN A 322 0.02 21.69 -5.92
C GLN A 322 -0.26 20.28 -6.47
N PRO A 323 0.60 19.72 -7.34
CA PRO A 323 0.35 18.44 -8.00
C PRO A 323 0.13 17.26 -7.05
N ASP A 324 0.96 17.12 -6.00
CA ASP A 324 1.00 15.94 -5.13
C ASP A 324 0.42 16.19 -3.72
N SER A 325 -0.40 17.24 -3.55
CA SER A 325 -1.02 17.54 -2.24
C SER A 325 -2.29 16.71 -2.00
N SER A 326 -2.53 16.32 -0.74
CA SER A 326 -3.73 15.61 -0.29
C SER A 326 -4.45 16.39 0.81
N PHE A 327 -5.73 16.10 1.07
CA PHE A 327 -6.53 16.68 2.16
C PHE A 327 -6.48 18.22 2.22
N SER A 328 -6.61 18.88 1.07
CA SER A 328 -6.62 20.35 0.95
C SER A 328 -5.36 21.10 1.41
N ALA A 329 -4.31 20.42 1.88
CA ALA A 329 -3.12 21.04 2.48
C ALA A 329 -2.26 21.87 1.49
N GLY A 330 -2.44 21.65 0.18
CA GLY A 330 -1.76 22.40 -0.89
C GLY A 330 -2.73 23.06 -1.86
N VAL A 331 -3.87 23.54 -1.33
CA VAL A 331 -4.95 24.16 -2.08
C VAL A 331 -5.17 25.58 -1.56
N THR A 332 -4.94 26.57 -2.41
CA THR A 332 -4.98 27.98 -2.01
C THR A 332 -5.93 28.77 -2.90
N ARG A 333 -6.87 29.50 -2.30
CA ARG A 333 -7.78 30.39 -3.02
C ARG A 333 -7.13 31.74 -3.27
N MET A 334 -7.30 32.26 -4.48
CA MET A 334 -6.89 33.60 -4.88
C MET A 334 -8.12 34.39 -5.33
N ASP A 335 -8.28 35.58 -4.77
CA ASP A 335 -9.41 36.48 -4.99
C ASP A 335 -9.01 37.75 -5.77
N SER A 336 -7.72 38.07 -5.87
CA SER A 336 -7.20 39.27 -6.52
C SER A 336 -5.89 39.01 -7.30
N GLU A 337 -5.60 39.81 -8.32
CA GLU A 337 -4.32 39.69 -9.05
C GLU A 337 -3.10 40.01 -8.19
N ALA A 338 -3.24 40.87 -7.18
CA ALA A 338 -2.14 41.24 -6.28
C ALA A 338 -1.57 40.01 -5.54
N GLN A 339 -2.43 39.05 -5.23
CA GLN A 339 -2.06 37.80 -4.57
C GLN A 339 -1.17 36.89 -5.43
N ILE A 340 -1.16 37.05 -6.76
CA ILE A 340 -0.35 36.22 -7.67
C ILE A 340 1.13 36.37 -7.35
N ALA A 341 1.60 37.62 -7.18
CA ALA A 341 3.01 37.93 -6.96
C ALA A 341 3.50 37.50 -5.57
N GLU A 342 2.61 37.46 -4.58
CA GLU A 342 2.93 37.09 -3.20
C GLU A 342 2.88 35.57 -2.97
N MET A 343 1.85 34.90 -3.51
CA MET A 343 1.50 33.55 -3.11
C MET A 343 2.08 32.46 -4.03
N LEU A 344 2.40 32.76 -5.30
CA LEU A 344 2.96 31.77 -6.21
C LEU A 344 4.45 31.43 -5.97
N PRO A 345 5.35 32.40 -5.67
CA PRO A 345 6.76 32.09 -5.48
C PRO A 345 7.04 30.95 -4.50
N PRO A 346 6.49 30.93 -3.26
CA PRO A 346 6.75 29.84 -2.32
C PRO A 346 6.19 28.48 -2.79
N LEU A 347 5.08 28.48 -3.54
CA LEU A 347 4.54 27.24 -4.11
C LEU A 347 5.46 26.65 -5.17
N PHE A 348 6.11 27.50 -5.97
CA PHE A 348 7.06 27.10 -7.00
C PHE A 348 8.48 26.77 -6.49
N GLU A 349 8.76 27.00 -5.21
CA GLU A 349 9.95 26.43 -4.55
C GLU A 349 9.77 24.92 -4.30
N GLN A 350 8.53 24.47 -4.19
CA GLN A 350 8.18 23.07 -3.88
C GLN A 350 7.82 22.24 -5.11
N SER A 351 7.37 22.88 -6.20
CA SER A 351 6.98 22.20 -7.43
C SER A 351 7.27 23.04 -8.66
N GLU A 352 7.66 22.42 -9.77
CA GLU A 352 7.85 23.12 -11.06
C GLU A 352 6.53 23.49 -11.74
N LEU A 353 5.46 22.73 -11.44
CA LEU A 353 4.14 22.91 -12.04
C LEU A 353 3.08 23.03 -10.94
N LEU A 354 2.07 23.86 -11.20
CA LEU A 354 0.88 24.01 -10.39
C LEU A 354 -0.36 23.87 -11.28
N ILE A 355 -1.52 23.79 -10.66
CA ILE A 355 -2.81 23.84 -11.34
C ILE A 355 -3.56 25.09 -10.88
N ALA A 356 -4.02 25.92 -11.83
CA ALA A 356 -5.02 26.94 -11.58
C ALA A 356 -6.37 26.44 -12.08
N GLN A 357 -7.37 26.47 -11.19
CA GLN A 357 -8.71 26.00 -11.46
C GLN A 357 -9.72 27.08 -11.08
N GLU A 358 -10.75 27.26 -11.90
CA GLU A 358 -11.90 28.12 -11.61
C GLU A 358 -12.49 27.75 -10.25
N PHE A 359 -12.70 28.77 -9.40
CA PHE A 359 -13.38 28.55 -8.14
C PHE A 359 -14.88 28.39 -8.38
N VAL A 360 -15.43 27.26 -7.94
CA VAL A 360 -16.84 26.95 -8.11
C VAL A 360 -17.51 26.76 -6.74
N PRO A 361 -18.28 27.76 -6.27
CA PRO A 361 -18.99 27.65 -4.99
C PRO A 361 -20.19 26.70 -5.10
N THR A 362 -20.34 25.84 -4.10
CA THR A 362 -21.49 24.96 -3.91
C THR A 362 -21.76 24.80 -2.42
N ASP A 363 -23.01 24.49 -2.06
CA ASP A 363 -23.38 24.26 -0.65
C ASP A 363 -22.86 22.91 -0.13
N PHE A 364 -22.60 21.98 -1.05
CA PHE A 364 -22.06 20.66 -0.77
C PHE A 364 -21.33 20.11 -2.00
N ASP A 365 -20.51 19.09 -1.76
CA ASP A 365 -19.85 18.31 -2.79
C ASP A 365 -20.42 16.89 -2.82
N TRP A 366 -20.59 16.36 -4.03
CA TRP A 366 -20.94 14.96 -4.23
C TRP A 366 -19.67 14.13 -4.21
N ARG A 367 -19.74 12.96 -3.57
CA ARG A 367 -18.77 11.89 -3.78
C ARG A 367 -19.51 10.64 -4.21
N VAL A 368 -19.00 10.02 -5.27
CA VAL A 368 -19.49 8.72 -5.75
C VAL A 368 -18.37 7.71 -5.59
N GLY A 369 -18.60 6.71 -4.74
CA GLY A 369 -17.74 5.53 -4.66
C GLY A 369 -17.97 4.66 -5.89
N VAL A 370 -16.91 4.31 -6.62
CA VAL A 370 -16.94 3.48 -7.82
C VAL A 370 -16.01 2.29 -7.61
N LEU A 371 -16.52 1.07 -7.78
CA LEU A 371 -15.75 -0.16 -7.70
C LEU A 371 -15.82 -0.91 -9.02
N ALA A 372 -14.68 -1.11 -9.68
CA ALA A 372 -14.60 -1.83 -10.95
C ALA A 372 -15.60 -1.32 -12.01
N GLY A 373 -15.59 0.00 -12.20
CA GLY A 373 -16.44 0.70 -13.17
C GLY A 373 -17.94 0.71 -12.85
N ARG A 374 -18.34 0.39 -11.62
CA ARG A 374 -19.74 0.47 -11.16
C ARG A 374 -19.86 1.35 -9.93
N ALA A 375 -20.82 2.27 -9.92
CA ALA A 375 -21.13 3.07 -8.74
C ALA A 375 -21.60 2.15 -7.60
N LEU A 376 -21.03 2.36 -6.42
CA LEU A 376 -21.25 1.57 -5.22
C LEU A 376 -22.05 2.36 -4.18
N TRP A 377 -21.64 3.60 -3.88
CA TRP A 377 -22.30 4.46 -2.90
C TRP A 377 -22.21 5.92 -3.32
N VAL A 378 -23.08 6.76 -2.75
CA VAL A 378 -23.16 8.19 -3.05
C VAL A 378 -23.35 8.98 -1.76
N CYS A 379 -22.48 9.96 -1.52
CA CYS A 379 -22.55 10.84 -0.36
C CYS A 379 -22.54 12.31 -0.81
N ARG A 380 -23.21 13.16 -0.03
CA ARG A 380 -23.05 14.61 -0.06
C ARG A 380 -22.27 15.01 1.19
N TYR A 381 -21.22 15.80 1.02
CA TYR A 381 -20.50 16.42 2.12
C TYR A 381 -20.71 17.92 2.08
N GLY A 382 -21.26 18.46 3.17
CA GLY A 382 -21.36 19.90 3.38
C GLY A 382 -19.99 20.53 3.59
N MET A 383 -19.92 21.85 3.39
CA MET A 383 -18.70 22.61 3.68
C MET A 383 -18.47 22.72 5.20
N ALA A 384 -17.21 22.75 5.63
CA ALA A 384 -16.88 23.01 7.03
C ALA A 384 -17.42 24.39 7.46
N PRO A 385 -17.88 24.57 8.71
CA PRO A 385 -18.51 25.82 9.15
C PRO A 385 -17.65 27.06 8.85
N GLY A 386 -18.20 28.01 8.08
CA GLY A 386 -17.51 29.24 7.70
C GLY A 386 -16.37 29.08 6.69
N HIS A 387 -16.19 27.89 6.11
CA HIS A 387 -15.13 27.57 5.16
C HIS A 387 -15.72 27.13 3.80
N TRP A 388 -14.92 27.24 2.73
CA TRP A 388 -15.34 26.87 1.37
C TRP A 388 -14.96 25.43 0.96
N GLN A 389 -14.29 24.71 1.86
CA GLN A 389 -13.87 23.32 1.69
C GLN A 389 -14.62 22.43 2.68
N ILE A 390 -14.71 21.13 2.36
CA ILE A 390 -15.32 20.10 3.21
C ILE A 390 -14.53 19.91 4.52
N TYR A 391 -13.21 20.08 4.47
CA TYR A 391 -12.31 20.02 5.63
C TYR A 391 -11.70 21.40 5.87
N SER A 392 -11.66 21.84 7.13
CA SER A 392 -10.82 22.95 7.58
C SER A 392 -9.97 22.51 8.77
N ARG A 393 -8.77 23.08 8.92
CA ARG A 393 -7.88 22.78 10.03
C ARG A 393 -7.45 24.07 10.71
N ASP A 394 -7.61 24.13 12.03
CA ASP A 394 -7.14 25.22 12.88
C ASP A 394 -6.39 24.68 14.10
N GLU A 395 -6.06 25.56 15.06
CA GLU A 395 -5.37 25.19 16.31
C GLU A 395 -6.22 24.26 17.20
N GLN A 396 -7.52 24.14 16.96
CA GLN A 396 -8.49 23.38 17.76
C GLN A 396 -8.77 21.99 17.16
N GLY A 397 -8.43 21.76 15.89
CA GLY A 397 -8.55 20.44 15.25
C GLY A 397 -8.90 20.50 13.77
N VAL A 398 -9.48 19.41 13.27
CA VAL A 398 -10.08 19.34 11.92
C VAL A 398 -11.59 19.46 12.07
N HIS A 399 -12.21 20.37 11.31
CA HIS A 399 -13.65 20.56 11.27
C HIS A 399 -14.20 20.09 9.91
N GLU A 400 -15.34 19.41 9.95
CA GLU A 400 -16.03 18.85 8.77
C GLU A 400 -17.50 19.27 8.77
N GLY A 401 -18.08 19.44 7.58
CA GLY A 401 -19.52 19.69 7.42
C GLY A 401 -20.36 18.42 7.56
N ASP A 402 -21.68 18.59 7.62
CA ASP A 402 -22.63 17.46 7.67
C ASP A 402 -22.49 16.56 6.44
N SER A 403 -22.61 15.24 6.63
CA SER A 403 -22.61 14.26 5.54
C SER A 403 -23.97 13.57 5.41
N THR A 404 -24.40 13.33 4.18
CA THR A 404 -25.65 12.63 3.88
C THR A 404 -25.44 11.65 2.74
N THR A 405 -25.55 10.36 3.05
CA THR A 405 -25.47 9.28 2.05
C THR A 405 -26.87 8.94 1.55
N MET A 406 -26.96 8.58 0.28
CA MET A 406 -28.20 8.15 -0.38
C MET A 406 -27.95 6.94 -1.28
N SER A 407 -29.03 6.30 -1.73
CA SER A 407 -28.89 5.21 -2.70
C SER A 407 -28.41 5.74 -4.05
N VAL A 408 -27.69 4.90 -4.80
CA VAL A 408 -27.23 5.23 -6.16
C VAL A 408 -28.40 5.55 -7.10
N ASP A 409 -29.55 4.91 -6.89
CA ASP A 409 -30.75 5.07 -7.72
C ASP A 409 -31.47 6.40 -7.49
N GLU A 410 -31.38 6.96 -6.28
CA GLU A 410 -31.95 8.27 -5.92
C GLU A 410 -31.04 9.45 -6.33
N ALA A 411 -29.75 9.19 -6.55
CA ALA A 411 -28.79 10.22 -6.93
C ALA A 411 -29.00 10.69 -8.39
N PRO A 412 -28.66 11.95 -8.73
CA PRO A 412 -28.77 12.46 -10.08
C PRO A 412 -27.99 11.60 -11.09
N LYS A 413 -28.69 11.11 -12.13
CA LYS A 413 -28.12 10.16 -13.10
C LYS A 413 -26.91 10.71 -13.84
N ASP A 414 -26.85 12.02 -14.06
CA ASP A 414 -25.72 12.71 -14.69
C ASP A 414 -24.48 12.70 -13.80
N VAL A 415 -24.63 12.93 -12.49
CA VAL A 415 -23.55 12.81 -11.49
C VAL A 415 -22.98 11.39 -11.49
N ILE A 416 -23.83 10.36 -11.42
CA ILE A 416 -23.39 8.96 -11.40
C ILE A 416 -22.68 8.57 -12.69
N LYS A 417 -23.26 8.89 -13.86
CA LYS A 417 -22.65 8.59 -15.15
C LYS A 417 -21.30 9.29 -15.32
N LEU A 418 -21.20 10.54 -14.89
CA LEU A 418 -19.96 11.31 -14.97
C LEU A 418 -18.88 10.73 -14.05
N ALA A 419 -19.24 10.38 -12.81
CA ALA A 419 -18.34 9.77 -11.85
C ALA A 419 -17.74 8.45 -12.38
N VAL A 420 -18.60 7.53 -12.83
CA VAL A 420 -18.14 6.26 -13.40
C VAL A 420 -17.23 6.49 -14.61
N ARG A 421 -17.55 7.44 -15.49
CA ARG A 421 -16.72 7.76 -16.65
C ARG A 421 -15.33 8.28 -16.27
N ALA A 422 -15.25 9.09 -15.21
CA ALA A 422 -13.99 9.62 -14.68
C ALA A 422 -13.14 8.52 -14.01
N ALA A 423 -13.75 7.72 -13.13
CA ALA A 423 -13.08 6.60 -12.48
C ALA A 423 -12.49 5.60 -13.49
N ASN A 424 -13.21 5.30 -14.57
CA ASN A 424 -12.75 4.40 -15.62
C ASN A 424 -11.50 4.92 -16.39
N GLN A 425 -11.15 6.20 -16.27
CA GLN A 425 -9.86 6.70 -16.80
C GLN A 425 -8.68 6.37 -15.88
N MET A 426 -8.94 6.07 -14.61
CA MET A 426 -7.91 5.74 -13.62
C MET A 426 -7.62 4.24 -13.60
N GLY A 427 -8.64 3.39 -13.71
CA GLY A 427 -8.51 1.93 -13.75
C GLY A 427 -9.79 1.20 -13.34
N ASP A 428 -9.66 -0.01 -12.80
CA ASP A 428 -10.75 -0.87 -12.33
C ASP A 428 -10.75 -1.13 -10.81
N GLY A 429 -10.02 -0.29 -10.06
CA GLY A 429 -9.94 -0.33 -8.61
C GLY A 429 -11.18 0.21 -7.87
N LEU A 430 -10.94 0.71 -6.65
CA LEU A 430 -11.91 1.41 -5.82
C LEU A 430 -11.60 2.90 -5.85
N TYR A 431 -12.53 3.71 -6.34
CA TYR A 431 -12.34 5.15 -6.49
C TYR A 431 -13.43 5.93 -5.77
N GLY A 432 -13.09 7.10 -5.24
CA GLY A 432 -14.07 8.11 -4.86
C GLY A 432 -13.95 9.30 -5.77
N VAL A 433 -15.00 9.58 -6.54
CA VAL A 433 -15.01 10.71 -7.46
C VAL A 433 -15.74 11.86 -6.82
N ASP A 434 -15.06 12.99 -6.68
CA ASP A 434 -15.60 14.23 -6.14
C ASP A 434 -16.18 15.08 -7.27
N LEU A 435 -17.43 15.50 -7.13
CA LEU A 435 -18.15 16.27 -8.13
C LEU A 435 -18.89 17.46 -7.52
N LYS A 436 -19.03 18.51 -8.32
CA LYS A 436 -19.90 19.65 -8.06
C LYS A 436 -20.97 19.74 -9.14
N VAL A 437 -22.13 20.32 -8.79
CA VAL A 437 -23.16 20.66 -9.76
C VAL A 437 -23.22 22.18 -9.88
N VAL A 438 -22.98 22.68 -11.10
CA VAL A 438 -22.77 24.10 -11.38
C VAL A 438 -23.66 24.48 -12.53
N HIS A 439 -24.56 25.45 -12.33
CA HIS A 439 -25.56 25.81 -13.35
C HIS A 439 -26.27 24.58 -13.93
N ASN A 440 -26.66 23.64 -13.05
CA ASN A 440 -27.33 22.39 -13.39
C ASN A 440 -26.48 21.43 -14.26
N ARG A 441 -25.15 21.53 -14.20
CA ARG A 441 -24.20 20.62 -14.88
C ARG A 441 -23.21 20.03 -13.88
N ALA A 442 -23.10 18.70 -13.85
CA ALA A 442 -22.08 18.02 -13.07
C ALA A 442 -20.68 18.24 -13.66
N VAL A 443 -19.70 18.50 -12.79
CA VAL A 443 -18.27 18.60 -13.12
C VAL A 443 -17.46 17.81 -12.10
N VAL A 444 -16.39 17.17 -12.55
CA VAL A 444 -15.45 16.42 -11.71
C VAL A 444 -14.43 17.38 -11.11
N ILE A 445 -14.17 17.22 -9.81
CA ILE A 445 -13.19 18.00 -9.06
C ILE A 445 -11.93 17.18 -8.83
N GLU A 446 -12.09 15.92 -8.40
CA GLU A 446 -10.99 15.02 -8.04
C GLU A 446 -11.42 13.55 -8.19
N VAL A 447 -10.45 12.66 -8.36
CA VAL A 447 -10.64 11.21 -8.28
C VAL A 447 -9.63 10.67 -7.28
N ASN A 448 -10.11 10.00 -6.24
CA ASN A 448 -9.30 9.44 -5.16
C ASN A 448 -9.15 7.93 -5.38
N ASP A 449 -7.94 7.39 -5.34
CA ASP A 449 -7.63 5.95 -5.45
C ASP A 449 -7.91 5.16 -4.17
N ASN A 450 -8.11 5.85 -3.05
CA ASN A 450 -8.42 5.24 -1.76
C ASN A 450 -9.47 6.08 -1.00
N PRO A 451 -10.75 6.03 -1.42
CA PRO A 451 -11.77 6.91 -0.87
C PRO A 451 -12.16 6.56 0.57
N ASN A 452 -12.72 7.54 1.28
CA ASN A 452 -13.32 7.33 2.59
C ASN A 452 -14.42 6.27 2.54
N ILE A 453 -14.36 5.36 3.52
CA ILE A 453 -15.41 4.40 3.84
C ILE A 453 -15.41 4.27 5.37
N ASP A 454 -16.29 5.01 6.00
CA ASP A 454 -16.45 5.13 7.42
C ASP A 454 -17.78 4.50 7.86
N ALA A 455 -17.73 3.74 8.94
CA ALA A 455 -18.95 3.22 9.55
C ALA A 455 -19.73 4.38 10.16
N GLY A 456 -21.00 4.51 9.78
CA GLY A 456 -21.90 5.61 10.14
C GLY A 456 -22.06 6.67 9.06
N VAL A 457 -21.23 6.66 8.00
CA VAL A 457 -21.25 7.67 6.93
C VAL A 457 -21.60 7.02 5.60
N GLU A 458 -20.64 6.55 4.82
CA GLU A 458 -20.86 5.99 3.47
C GLU A 458 -21.64 4.67 3.50
N ASP A 459 -21.61 3.96 4.64
CA ASP A 459 -22.37 2.73 4.84
C ASP A 459 -23.77 2.95 5.42
N SER A 460 -24.22 4.18 5.64
CA SER A 460 -25.52 4.45 6.27
C SER A 460 -26.73 3.96 5.48
N VAL A 461 -26.62 3.83 4.16
CA VAL A 461 -27.68 3.27 3.29
C VAL A 461 -27.48 1.77 3.04
N LEU A 462 -26.27 1.38 2.62
CA LEU A 462 -25.99 -0.01 2.24
C LEU A 462 -25.69 -0.93 3.44
N GLY A 463 -25.31 -0.38 4.59
CA GLY A 463 -24.91 -1.15 5.76
C GLY A 463 -23.78 -2.13 5.46
N SER A 464 -23.96 -3.40 5.86
CA SER A 464 -22.94 -4.44 5.65
C SER A 464 -22.66 -4.74 4.18
N TRP A 465 -23.65 -4.53 3.29
CA TRP A 465 -23.53 -4.81 1.86
C TRP A 465 -22.39 -4.04 1.19
N LEU A 466 -22.08 -2.82 1.66
CA LEU A 466 -20.97 -2.04 1.13
C LEU A 466 -19.64 -2.78 1.30
N TYR A 467 -19.39 -3.32 2.50
CA TYR A 467 -18.19 -4.07 2.84
C TYR A 467 -18.15 -5.42 2.13
N GLU A 468 -19.30 -6.10 2.07
CA GLU A 468 -19.46 -7.38 1.35
C GLU A 468 -19.17 -7.21 -0.15
N ALA A 469 -19.66 -6.15 -0.79
CA ALA A 469 -19.42 -5.89 -2.21
C ALA A 469 -17.92 -5.74 -2.55
N ILE A 470 -17.16 -5.04 -1.69
CA ILE A 470 -15.71 -4.87 -1.84
C ILE A 470 -14.98 -6.20 -1.62
N MET A 471 -15.36 -6.97 -0.59
CA MET A 471 -14.75 -8.28 -0.33
C MET A 471 -15.11 -9.32 -1.42
N GLN A 472 -16.32 -9.26 -1.98
CA GLN A 472 -16.71 -10.05 -3.16
C GLN A 472 -15.88 -9.69 -4.39
N HIS A 473 -15.48 -8.42 -4.55
CA HIS A 473 -14.57 -8.04 -5.62
C HIS A 473 -13.19 -8.69 -5.45
N PHE A 474 -12.62 -8.66 -4.24
CA PHE A 474 -11.40 -9.41 -3.94
C PHE A 474 -11.55 -10.90 -4.24
N LEU A 475 -12.65 -11.52 -3.80
CA LEU A 475 -12.92 -12.94 -4.05
C LEU A 475 -12.88 -13.28 -5.54
N ARG A 476 -13.60 -12.51 -6.37
CA ARG A 476 -13.60 -12.70 -7.83
C ARG A 476 -12.20 -12.60 -8.41
N LYS A 477 -11.44 -11.55 -8.06
CA LYS A 477 -10.06 -11.37 -8.54
C LYS A 477 -9.13 -12.51 -8.10
N PHE A 478 -9.30 -13.03 -6.88
CA PHE A 478 -8.56 -14.19 -6.41
C PHE A 478 -8.89 -15.48 -7.17
N GLU A 479 -10.13 -15.63 -7.63
CA GLU A 479 -10.58 -16.77 -8.42
C GLU A 479 -10.13 -16.68 -9.88
N GLU A 480 -10.21 -15.49 -10.49
CA GLU A 480 -9.68 -15.20 -11.83
C GLU A 480 -8.18 -15.49 -11.92
N LYS A 481 -7.40 -15.15 -10.88
CA LYS A 481 -5.96 -15.41 -10.83
C LYS A 481 -5.59 -16.89 -10.65
N ARG A 482 -6.57 -17.73 -10.29
CA ARG A 482 -6.39 -19.18 -10.12
C ARG A 482 -6.71 -19.98 -11.39
N LEU A 483 -7.54 -19.43 -12.28
CA LEU A 483 -7.70 -19.92 -13.64
C LEU A 483 -6.43 -19.62 -14.44
#